data_AF-A0A954WMW8-F1
#
_entry.id   AF-A0A954WMW8-F1
#
_cell.length_a   1.000
_cell.length_b   1.000
_cell.length_c   1.000
_cell.angle_alpha   90.00
_cell.angle_beta   90.00
_cell.angle_gamma   90.00
#
_symmetry.space_group_name_H-M   'P 1'
#
loop_
_entity.id
_entity.type
_entity.pdbx_description
1 polymer ?
#
loop_
_entity_poly.entity_id
_entity_poly.type
_entity_poly.pdbx_seq_one_letter_code
_entity_poly.pdbx_strand_id
1 'polypeptide(L)'
;MRSQQQPFMTTLDCADPSMQVEKRNETVTPLQSLAMLNNKFMVAMAERFAGRLAAEATELDEQVRLGLRQTMSRPASDAEVREFTEFARQHGLPNACRVMLNLNEFVFVD
;
A
#
# COMPACT_ATOMS: atom_id res chain seq x y z
N MET A 1 -6.92 -7.09 -32.29
CA MET A 1 -7.50 -7.88 -31.19
C MET A 1 -7.85 -6.93 -30.06
N ARG A 2 -9.14 -6.84 -29.72
CA ARG A 2 -9.71 -6.00 -28.66
C ARG A 2 -9.53 -6.70 -27.30
N SER A 3 -9.15 -5.93 -26.29
CA SER A 3 -9.27 -6.22 -24.86
C SER A 3 -8.56 -7.49 -24.32
N GLN A 4 -7.23 -7.45 -24.25
CA GLN A 4 -6.54 -8.19 -23.19
C GLN A 4 -6.74 -7.41 -21.88
N GLN A 5 -7.48 -7.98 -20.93
CA GLN A 5 -7.55 -7.44 -19.57
C GLN A 5 -6.14 -7.44 -18.97
N GLN A 6 -5.70 -6.30 -18.43
CA GLN A 6 -4.45 -6.23 -17.71
C GLN A 6 -4.55 -7.17 -16.49
N PRO A 7 -3.62 -8.13 -16.31
CA PRO A 7 -3.70 -9.14 -15.24
C PRO A 7 -3.87 -8.56 -13.85
N PHE A 8 -3.46 -7.30 -13.65
CA PHE A 8 -3.63 -6.53 -12.43
C PHE A 8 -5.09 -6.21 -12.09
N MET A 9 -5.94 -5.97 -13.10
CA MET A 9 -7.36 -5.62 -12.89
C MET A 9 -8.22 -6.84 -12.57
N THR A 10 -7.81 -8.03 -13.03
CA THR A 10 -8.50 -9.29 -12.71
C THR A 10 -8.31 -9.70 -11.26
N THR A 11 -7.23 -9.24 -10.61
CA THR A 11 -6.94 -9.54 -9.19
C THR A 11 -7.74 -8.65 -8.21
N LEU A 12 -8.48 -7.65 -8.70
CA LEU A 12 -9.22 -6.66 -7.89
C LEU A 12 -10.75 -6.74 -8.08
N ASP A 13 -11.26 -7.91 -8.48
CA ASP A 13 -12.69 -8.11 -8.79
C ASP A 13 -13.24 -7.00 -9.70
N CYS A 14 -12.58 -6.81 -10.85
CA CYS A 14 -13.13 -5.99 -11.93
C CYS A 14 -14.43 -6.66 -12.43
N ALA A 15 -15.53 -5.92 -12.34
CA ALA A 15 -16.86 -6.42 -12.64
C ALA A 15 -16.98 -6.93 -14.09
N ASP A 16 -17.51 -8.13 -14.24
CA ASP A 16 -18.00 -8.64 -15.51
C ASP A 16 -19.30 -7.88 -15.88
N PRO A 17 -19.35 -7.13 -16.99
CA PRO A 17 -20.53 -6.38 -17.40
C PRO A 17 -21.72 -7.24 -17.84
N SER A 18 -21.60 -8.58 -17.86
CA SER A 18 -22.67 -9.51 -18.22
C SER A 18 -23.48 -10.06 -17.04
N MET A 19 -23.10 -9.75 -15.79
CA MET A 19 -23.75 -10.29 -14.59
C MET A 19 -24.29 -9.16 -13.70
N GLN A 20 -25.61 -9.15 -13.46
CA GLN A 20 -26.21 -8.37 -12.38
C GLN A 20 -25.93 -9.08 -11.05
N VAL A 21 -25.16 -8.44 -10.18
CA VAL A 21 -24.93 -8.89 -8.80
C VAL A 21 -25.29 -7.76 -7.85
N GLU A 22 -26.12 -8.08 -6.85
CA GLU A 22 -26.75 -7.12 -5.93
C GLU A 22 -25.77 -6.53 -4.89
N LYS A 23 -24.63 -7.19 -4.65
CA LYS A 23 -23.58 -6.75 -3.73
C LYS A 23 -22.24 -7.42 -4.08
N ARG A 24 -21.12 -6.72 -3.87
CA ARG A 24 -19.77 -7.23 -4.12
C ARG A 24 -19.44 -8.36 -3.14
N ASN A 25 -18.92 -9.49 -3.61
CA ASN A 25 -18.30 -10.49 -2.76
C ASN A 25 -16.90 -10.00 -2.40
N GLU A 26 -16.62 -9.72 -1.13
CA GLU A 26 -15.27 -9.49 -0.63
C GLU A 26 -14.63 -10.83 -0.30
N THR A 27 -13.76 -11.31 -1.19
CA THR A 27 -12.92 -12.48 -0.90
C THR A 27 -11.49 -12.00 -0.67
N VAL A 28 -11.15 -11.68 0.58
CA VAL A 28 -9.77 -11.40 0.97
C VAL A 28 -9.00 -12.71 0.99
N THR A 29 -8.35 -13.07 -0.12
CA THR A 29 -7.45 -14.23 -0.14
C THR A 29 -6.02 -13.80 0.17
N PRO A 30 -5.25 -14.57 0.96
CA PRO A 30 -3.81 -14.33 1.21
C PRO A 30 -2.94 -14.19 -0.06
N LEU A 31 -3.46 -14.62 -1.21
CA LEU A 31 -2.83 -14.50 -2.53
C LEU A 31 -2.80 -13.05 -3.04
N GLN A 32 -3.77 -12.20 -2.65
CA GLN A 32 -3.82 -10.79 -3.04
C GLN A 32 -2.73 -9.98 -2.33
N SER A 33 -2.46 -10.25 -1.05
CA SER A 33 -1.36 -9.63 -0.31
C SER A 33 0.00 -9.97 -0.93
N LEU A 34 0.19 -11.19 -1.45
CA LEU A 34 1.42 -11.59 -2.16
C LEU A 34 1.53 -10.96 -3.55
N ALA A 35 0.41 -10.78 -4.26
CA ALA A 35 0.36 -10.10 -5.56
C ALA A 35 0.63 -8.59 -5.42
N MET A 36 0.13 -7.93 -4.37
CA MET A 36 0.46 -6.54 -4.05
C MET A 36 1.92 -6.36 -3.60
N LEU A 37 2.49 -7.35 -2.90
CA LEU A 37 3.91 -7.33 -2.52
C LEU A 37 4.85 -7.42 -3.75
N ASN A 38 4.47 -8.15 -4.80
CA ASN A 38 5.33 -8.46 -5.94
C ASN A 38 5.03 -7.67 -7.23
N ASN A 39 4.04 -6.78 -7.22
CA ASN A 39 3.75 -5.98 -8.41
C ASN A 39 4.80 -4.85 -8.57
N LYS A 40 5.43 -4.79 -9.75
CA LYS A 40 6.35 -3.71 -10.15
C LYS A 40 5.76 -2.31 -9.96
N PHE A 41 4.44 -2.17 -10.12
CA PHE A 41 3.73 -0.92 -9.84
C PHE A 41 3.80 -0.52 -8.37
N MET A 42 3.60 -1.45 -7.43
CA MET A 42 3.69 -1.16 -5.99
C MET A 42 5.12 -0.84 -5.55
N VAL A 43 6.13 -1.46 -6.17
CA VAL A 43 7.53 -1.07 -5.98
C VAL A 43 7.73 0.39 -6.39
N ALA A 44 7.35 0.74 -7.62
CA ALA A 44 7.55 2.08 -8.18
C ALA A 44 6.77 3.15 -7.40
N MET A 45 5.55 2.82 -6.95
CA MET A 45 4.74 3.72 -6.14
C MET A 45 5.34 3.94 -4.76
N ALA A 46 5.89 2.90 -4.13
CA ALA A 46 6.53 3.05 -2.83
C ALA A 46 7.87 3.81 -2.91
N GLU A 47 8.65 3.62 -3.98
CA GLU A 47 9.85 4.43 -4.24
C GLU A 47 9.49 5.90 -4.40
N ARG A 48 8.45 6.19 -5.19
CA ARG A 48 7.96 7.56 -5.39
C ARG A 48 7.41 8.16 -4.11
N PHE A 49 6.72 7.36 -3.29
CA PHE A 49 6.20 7.79 -2.01
C PHE A 49 7.34 8.12 -1.03
N ALA A 50 8.34 7.23 -0.92
CA ALA A 50 9.54 7.47 -0.12
C ALA A 50 10.29 8.73 -0.56
N GLY A 51 10.44 8.95 -1.87
CA GLY A 51 11.06 10.16 -2.41
C GLY A 51 10.30 11.45 -2.03
N ARG A 52 8.97 11.39 -1.97
CA ARG A 52 8.14 12.51 -1.52
C ARG A 52 8.32 12.77 -0.02
N LEU A 53 8.29 11.72 0.81
CA LEU A 53 8.54 11.83 2.26
C LEU A 53 9.93 12.42 2.55
N ALA A 54 10.95 11.97 1.82
CA ALA A 54 12.31 12.47 1.98
C ALA A 54 12.50 13.94 1.56
N ALA A 55 11.60 14.48 0.71
CA ALA A 55 11.59 15.88 0.35
C ALA A 55 10.81 16.75 1.36
N GLU A 56 9.85 16.17 2.07
CA GLU A 56 9.00 16.86 3.05
C GLU A 56 9.61 16.89 4.47
N ALA A 57 10.46 15.93 4.82
CA ALA A 57 11.12 15.85 6.12
C ALA A 57 12.58 15.36 6.02
N THR A 58 13.43 15.83 6.92
CA THR A 58 14.87 15.48 6.92
C THR A 58 15.16 14.25 7.77
N GLU A 59 14.55 14.15 8.96
CA GLU A 59 14.80 13.04 9.88
C GLU A 59 13.95 11.83 9.53
N LEU A 60 14.53 10.63 9.63
CA LEU A 60 13.85 9.38 9.26
C LEU A 60 12.57 9.16 10.07
N ASP A 61 12.59 9.47 11.36
CA ASP A 61 11.43 9.33 12.26
C ASP A 61 10.29 10.26 11.85
N GLU A 62 10.61 11.46 11.36
CA GLU A 62 9.63 12.43 10.83
C GLU A 62 9.06 11.96 9.50
N GLN A 63 9.91 11.44 8.60
CA GLN A 63 9.48 10.85 7.33
C GLN A 63 8.53 9.67 7.56
N VAL A 64 8.86 8.78 8.49
CA VAL A 64 8.03 7.62 8.85
C VAL A 64 6.70 8.06 9.48
N ARG A 65 6.74 9.01 10.43
CA ARG A 65 5.52 9.54 11.07
C ARG A 65 4.60 10.22 10.05
N LEU A 66 5.17 10.96 9.09
CA LEU A 66 4.44 11.56 7.98
C LEU A 66 3.83 10.49 7.08
N GLY A 67 4.61 9.46 6.73
CA GLY A 67 4.17 8.32 5.93
C GLY A 67 2.96 7.61 6.56
N LEU A 68 3.07 7.23 7.83
CA LEU A 68 1.99 6.57 8.59
C LEU A 68 0.75 7.46 8.70
N ARG A 69 0.92 8.77 8.93
CA ARG A 69 -0.22 9.70 8.96
C ARG A 69 -0.94 9.77 7.62
N GLN A 70 -0.18 9.82 6.52
CA GLN A 70 -0.73 9.92 5.17
C GLN A 70 -1.40 8.61 4.71
N THR A 71 -0.95 7.45 5.17
CA THR A 71 -1.54 6.15 4.81
C THR A 71 -2.67 5.73 5.75
N MET A 72 -2.55 5.94 7.05
CA MET A 72 -3.51 5.42 8.04
C MET A 72 -4.63 6.42 8.36
N SER A 73 -4.56 7.66 7.82
CA SER A 73 -5.52 8.75 8.08
C SER A 73 -5.79 9.05 9.56
N ARG A 74 -4.90 8.58 10.45
CA ARG A 74 -4.90 8.80 11.90
C ARG A 74 -3.50 9.18 12.38
N PRO A 75 -3.36 9.84 13.54
CA PRO A 75 -2.04 10.03 14.13
C PRO A 75 -1.42 8.67 14.47
N ALA A 76 -0.19 8.44 14.01
CA ALA A 76 0.61 7.29 14.41
C ALA A 76 1.06 7.44 15.86
N SER A 77 0.99 6.35 16.61
CA SER A 77 1.57 6.28 17.96
C SER A 77 3.10 6.26 17.89
N ASP A 78 3.76 6.68 18.97
CA ASP A 78 5.23 6.66 19.02
C ASP A 78 5.80 5.24 18.95
N ALA A 79 5.02 4.22 19.33
CA ALA A 79 5.42 2.82 19.17
C ALA A 79 5.48 2.41 17.69
N GLU A 80 4.42 2.72 16.93
CA GLU A 80 4.35 2.44 15.49
C GLU A 80 5.46 3.17 14.73
N VAL A 81 5.72 4.44 15.07
CA VAL A 81 6.80 5.21 14.45
C VAL A 81 8.15 4.55 14.71
N ARG A 82 8.44 4.14 15.94
CA ARG A 82 9.71 3.47 16.27
C ARG A 82 9.88 2.16 15.50
N GLU A 83 8.86 1.33 15.45
CA GLU A 83 8.90 0.03 14.75
C GLU A 83 9.14 0.22 13.24
N PHE A 84 8.40 1.14 12.60
CA PHE A 84 8.59 1.43 11.18
C PHE A 84 9.93 2.13 10.89
N THR A 85 10.43 2.98 11.79
CA THR A 85 11.76 3.56 11.69
C THR A 85 12.83 2.48 11.74
N GLU A 86 12.77 1.56 12.69
CA GLU A 86 13.73 0.46 12.79
C GLU A 86 13.72 -0.40 11.53
N PHE A 87 12.52 -0.73 11.03
CA PHE A 87 12.36 -1.42 9.77
C PHE A 87 12.96 -0.63 8.60
N ALA A 88 12.70 0.68 8.52
CA ALA A 88 13.25 1.55 7.48
C ALA A 88 14.78 1.67 7.56
N ARG A 89 15.39 1.63 8.75
CA ARG A 89 16.86 1.60 8.90
C ARG A 89 17.46 0.30 8.38
N GLN A 90 16.78 -0.83 8.58
CA GLN A 90 17.27 -2.15 8.16
C GLN A 90 17.03 -2.42 6.67
N HIS A 91 15.91 -1.96 6.12
CA HIS A 91 15.45 -2.33 4.79
C HIS A 91 15.24 -1.15 3.83
N GLY A 92 15.43 0.08 4.29
CA GLY A 92 15.23 1.31 3.52
C GLY A 92 13.79 1.84 3.57
N LEU A 93 13.68 3.17 3.46
CA LEU A 93 12.39 3.89 3.44
C LEU A 93 11.42 3.41 2.34
N PRO A 94 11.85 3.06 1.11
CA PRO A 94 10.95 2.50 0.10
C PRO A 94 10.27 1.21 0.56
N ASN A 95 10.99 0.32 1.26
CA ASN A 95 10.38 -0.92 1.75
C ASN A 95 9.41 -0.65 2.91
N ALA A 96 9.73 0.30 3.80
CA ALA A 96 8.78 0.75 4.82
C ALA A 96 7.50 1.31 4.17
N CYS A 97 7.63 2.14 3.12
CA CYS A 97 6.51 2.64 2.33
C CYS A 97 5.68 1.52 1.68
N ARG A 98 6.32 0.44 1.19
CA ARG A 98 5.60 -0.73 0.66
C ARG A 98 4.75 -1.38 1.73
N VAL A 99 5.29 -1.57 2.94
CA VAL A 99 4.52 -2.14 4.06
C VAL A 99 3.35 -1.23 4.41
N MET A 100 3.58 0.09 4.54
CA MET A 100 2.53 1.07 4.86
C MET A 100 1.39 1.05 3.83
N LEU A 101 1.71 0.98 2.53
CA LEU A 101 0.72 0.90 1.44
C LEU A 101 0.01 -0.45 1.33
N ASN A 102 0.41 -1.44 2.12
CA ASN A 102 -0.22 -2.75 2.21
C ASN A 102 -0.86 -3.01 3.58
N LEU A 103 -0.86 -2.02 4.49
CA LEU A 103 -1.57 -2.16 5.77
C LEU A 103 -3.08 -2.24 5.50
N ASN A 104 -3.77 -3.11 6.24
CA ASN A 104 -5.24 -3.23 6.15
C ASN A 104 -5.93 -1.87 6.36
N GLU A 105 -5.42 -1.03 7.26
CA GLU A 105 -5.96 0.33 7.50
C GLU A 105 -5.82 1.28 6.29
N PHE A 106 -4.95 0.98 5.32
CA PHE A 106 -4.89 1.70 4.04
C PHE A 106 -5.77 1.05 2.97
N VAL A 107 -5.93 -0.28 3.03
CA VAL A 107 -6.71 -1.04 2.03
C VAL A 107 -8.22 -0.97 2.29
N PHE A 108 -8.65 -0.79 3.54
CA PHE A 108 -10.05 -0.74 3.94
C PHE A 108 -10.38 0.59 4.61
N VAL A 109 -11.45 1.24 4.14
CA VAL A 109 -12.08 2.38 4.83
C VAL A 109 -13.30 1.79 5.55
N ASP A 110 -13.25 1.67 6.87
CA ASP A 110 -14.45 1.42 7.68
C ASP A 110 -15.36 2.66 7.70
#